data_AF-Q9HAW6-F1
#
_entry.id   AF-Q9HAW6-F1
#
_cell.length_a   1.000
_cell.length_b   1.000
_cell.length_c   1.000
_cell.angle_alpha   90.00
_cell.angle_beta   90.00
_cell.angle_gamma   90.00
#
_symmetry.space_group_name_H-M   'P 1'
#
loop_
_entity.id
_entity.type
_entity.pdbx_description
1 polymer ?
#
loop_
_entity_poly.entity_id
_entity_poly.type
_entity_poly.pdbx_seq_one_letter_code
_entity_poly.pdbx_strand_id
1 'polypeptide(L)'
;GLQAIAELLQVDCEMYGLTNDHYSITLRRYAGMALTNLTFGDVANKATLCSMKGCMRALVAQLKSESEDLQQVIASVLRNLSWRADVNSKKTLREVGSVKALMECALE
;
A
#
# COMPACT_ATOMS: atom_id res chain seq x y z
N GLY A 1 10.75 -11.57 -4.72
CA GLY A 1 9.30 -11.83 -4.60
C GLY A 1 8.56 -10.55 -4.28
N LEU A 2 8.62 -10.11 -3.02
CA LEU A 2 7.94 -8.89 -2.55
C LEU A 2 8.24 -7.65 -3.40
N GLN A 3 9.51 -7.37 -3.72
CA GLN A 3 9.90 -6.19 -4.51
C GLN A 3 9.23 -6.18 -5.88
N ALA A 4 9.22 -7.31 -6.59
CA ALA A 4 8.58 -7.41 -7.90
C ALA A 4 7.06 -7.15 -7.83
N ILE A 5 6.37 -7.64 -6.79
CA ILE A 5 4.94 -7.37 -6.59
C ILE A 5 4.69 -5.89 -6.26
N ALA A 6 5.55 -5.32 -5.41
CA ALA A 6 5.47 -3.92 -5.02
C ALA A 6 5.74 -2.97 -6.20
N GLU A 7 6.73 -3.29 -7.04
CA GLU A 7 7.04 -2.58 -8.28
C GLU A 7 5.91 -2.70 -9.29
N LEU A 8 5.34 -3.89 -9.48
CA LEU A 8 4.18 -4.09 -10.35
C LEU A 8 2.99 -3.21 -9.94
N LEU A 9 2.64 -3.22 -8.65
CA LEU A 9 1.58 -2.37 -8.11
C LEU A 9 1.90 -0.88 -8.32
N GLN A 10 3.14 -0.48 -8.04
CA GLN A 10 3.57 0.92 -8.20
C GLN A 10 3.43 1.36 -9.67
N VAL A 11 3.97 0.58 -10.61
CA VAL A 11 3.95 0.92 -12.04
C VAL A 11 2.51 1.01 -12.55
N ASP A 12 1.64 0.07 -12.18
CA ASP A 12 0.23 0.13 -12.57
C ASP A 12 -0.46 1.40 -11.99
N CYS A 13 -0.18 1.76 -10.73
CA CYS A 13 -0.68 2.98 -10.10
C CYS A 13 -0.18 4.25 -10.81
N GLU A 14 1.08 4.29 -11.21
CA GLU A 14 1.68 5.43 -11.91
C GLU A 14 1.15 5.56 -13.35
N MET A 15 0.89 4.44 -14.01
CA MET A 15 0.36 4.39 -15.37
C MET A 15 -1.11 4.83 -15.44
N TYR A 16 -1.94 4.38 -14.49
CA TYR A 16 -3.40 4.54 -14.58
C TYR A 16 -4.01 5.40 -13.48
N GLY A 17 -3.23 5.88 -12.50
CA GLY A 17 -3.73 6.79 -11.45
C GLY A 17 -4.89 6.19 -10.65
N LEU A 18 -5.92 7.00 -10.36
CA LEU A 18 -7.19 6.56 -9.76
C LEU A 18 -8.17 6.09 -10.85
N THR A 19 -7.82 5.00 -11.54
CA THR A 19 -8.67 4.39 -12.56
C THR A 19 -9.80 3.56 -11.95
N ASN A 20 -10.91 3.45 -12.68
CA ASN A 20 -12.00 2.51 -12.41
C ASN A 20 -11.96 1.29 -13.38
N ASP A 21 -10.90 1.14 -14.16
CA ASP A 21 -10.71 -0.04 -15.02
C ASP A 21 -10.63 -1.31 -14.16
N HIS A 22 -11.49 -2.27 -14.46
CA HIS A 22 -11.64 -3.49 -13.68
C HIS A 22 -10.35 -4.33 -13.63
N TYR A 23 -9.57 -4.37 -14.72
CA TYR A 23 -8.33 -5.14 -14.75
C TYR A 23 -7.25 -4.53 -13.86
N SER A 24 -7.06 -3.22 -13.95
CA SER A 24 -6.12 -2.49 -13.09
C SER A 24 -6.50 -2.59 -11.60
N ILE A 25 -7.79 -2.38 -11.26
CA ILE A 25 -8.27 -2.55 -9.87
C ILE A 25 -8.02 -3.98 -9.37
N THR A 26 -8.33 -5.00 -10.18
CA THR A 26 -8.11 -6.40 -9.80
C THR A 26 -6.63 -6.72 -9.59
N LEU A 27 -5.76 -6.22 -10.45
CA LEU A 27 -4.31 -6.38 -10.32
C LEU A 27 -3.81 -5.77 -9.00
N ARG A 28 -4.21 -4.53 -8.69
CA ARG A 28 -3.82 -3.83 -7.46
C ARG A 28 -4.32 -4.55 -6.22
N ARG A 29 -5.55 -5.08 -6.24
CA ARG A 29 -6.11 -5.87 -5.14
C ARG A 29 -5.28 -7.13 -4.90
N TYR A 30 -5.01 -7.93 -5.92
CA TYR A 30 -4.24 -9.17 -5.74
C TYR A 30 -2.79 -8.91 -5.36
N ALA A 31 -2.15 -7.88 -5.93
CA ALA A 31 -0.82 -7.46 -5.49
C ALA A 31 -0.83 -7.01 -4.03
N GLY A 32 -1.80 -6.18 -3.62
CA GLY A 32 -1.93 -5.72 -2.23
C GLY A 32 -2.26 -6.84 -1.23
N MET A 33 -3.07 -7.82 -1.60
CA MET A 33 -3.35 -9.00 -0.78
C MET A 33 -2.09 -9.85 -0.61
N ALA A 34 -1.32 -10.06 -1.67
CA ALA A 34 -0.04 -10.75 -1.61
C ALA A 34 0.96 -10.00 -0.70
N LEU A 35 1.06 -8.67 -0.83
CA LEU A 35 1.89 -7.84 0.04
C LEU A 35 1.43 -7.89 1.50
N THR A 36 0.12 -7.93 1.76
CA THR A 36 -0.43 -8.10 3.11
C THR A 36 0.07 -9.41 3.71
N ASN A 37 -0.02 -10.52 2.97
CA ASN A 37 0.43 -11.83 3.46
C ASN A 37 1.95 -11.87 3.68
N LEU A 38 2.74 -11.36 2.72
CA LEU A 38 4.19 -11.34 2.80
C LEU A 38 4.74 -10.44 3.91
N THR A 39 3.97 -9.44 4.36
CA THR A 39 4.35 -8.55 5.46
C THR A 39 3.81 -9.02 6.82
N PHE A 40 2.98 -10.06 6.88
CA PHE A 40 2.45 -10.55 8.16
C PHE A 40 3.55 -11.25 8.98
N GLY A 41 3.87 -10.69 10.15
CA GLY A 41 4.88 -11.23 11.06
C GLY A 41 6.35 -11.09 10.59
N ASP A 42 6.59 -10.74 9.32
CA ASP A 42 7.92 -10.67 8.73
C ASP A 42 8.51 -9.24 8.83
N VAL A 43 9.50 -9.07 9.70
CA VAL A 43 10.15 -7.78 9.94
C VAL A 43 10.97 -7.31 8.74
N ALA A 44 11.63 -8.23 8.02
CA ALA A 44 12.49 -7.88 6.89
C ALA A 44 11.65 -7.40 5.69
N ASN A 45 10.54 -8.08 5.42
CA ASN A 45 9.61 -7.69 4.36
C ASN A 45 8.93 -6.35 4.65
N LYS A 46 8.54 -6.08 5.90
CA LYS A 46 8.00 -4.78 6.32
C LYS A 46 9.00 -3.65 6.06
N ALA A 47 10.24 -3.80 6.52
CA ALA A 47 11.28 -2.80 6.35
C ALA A 47 11.61 -2.59 4.86
N THR A 48 11.69 -3.68 4.09
CA THR A 48 11.92 -3.62 2.64
C THR A 48 10.81 -2.85 1.94
N LEU A 49 9.54 -3.16 2.17
CA LEU A 49 8.42 -2.44 1.54
C LEU A 49 8.40 -0.97 1.95
N CYS A 50 8.63 -0.66 3.23
CA CYS A 50 8.73 0.71 3.73
C CYS A 50 9.93 1.49 3.14
N SER A 51 10.99 0.81 2.67
CA SER A 51 12.10 1.48 2.00
C SER A 51 11.76 1.90 0.55
N MET A 52 10.77 1.25 -0.06
CA MET A 52 10.30 1.52 -1.42
C MET A 52 9.36 2.73 -1.45
N LYS A 53 9.91 3.94 -1.29
CA LYS A 53 9.11 5.17 -1.16
C LYS A 53 8.15 5.44 -2.33
N GLY A 54 8.49 5.01 -3.55
CA GLY A 54 7.58 5.09 -4.71
C GLY A 54 6.32 4.27 -4.47
N CYS A 55 6.48 2.97 -4.22
CA CYS A 55 5.39 2.05 -3.87
C CYS A 55 4.60 2.51 -2.64
N MET A 56 5.26 3.01 -1.59
CA MET A 56 4.56 3.53 -0.41
C MET A 56 3.64 4.72 -0.73
N ARG A 57 4.05 5.64 -1.60
CA ARG A 57 3.18 6.74 -2.07
C ARG A 57 2.05 6.22 -2.95
N ALA A 58 2.35 5.28 -3.84
CA ALA A 58 1.33 4.64 -4.69
C ALA A 58 0.25 3.96 -3.83
N LEU A 59 0.64 3.15 -2.84
CA LEU A 59 -0.28 2.52 -1.89
C LEU A 59 -1.16 3.57 -1.20
N VAL A 60 -0.57 4.60 -0.59
CA VAL A 60 -1.35 5.64 0.11
C VAL A 60 -2.31 6.38 -0.82
N ALA A 61 -1.92 6.65 -2.07
CA ALA A 61 -2.80 7.28 -3.04
C ALA A 61 -4.04 6.43 -3.36
N GLN A 62 -3.92 5.10 -3.36
CA GLN A 62 -5.03 4.18 -3.63
C GLN A 62 -6.10 4.17 -2.51
N LEU A 63 -5.87 4.79 -1.36
CA LEU A 63 -6.93 5.03 -0.37
C LEU A 63 -8.03 5.98 -0.88
N LYS A 64 -7.81 6.68 -2.00
CA LYS A 64 -8.80 7.53 -2.67
C LYS A 64 -9.51 6.84 -3.84
N SER A 65 -9.30 5.54 -4.03
CA SER A 65 -10.02 4.79 -5.07
C SER A 65 -11.51 4.75 -4.75
N GLU A 66 -12.37 4.75 -5.76
CA GLU A 66 -13.81 4.50 -5.58
C GLU A 66 -14.11 3.03 -5.20
N SER A 67 -13.13 2.13 -5.29
CA SER A 67 -13.27 0.74 -4.88
C SER A 67 -12.95 0.58 -3.38
N GLU A 68 -13.99 0.48 -2.54
CA GLU A 68 -13.86 0.18 -1.11
C GLU A 68 -13.07 -1.13 -0.85
N ASP A 69 -13.27 -2.13 -1.70
CA ASP A 69 -12.49 -3.38 -1.67
C ASP A 69 -10.98 -3.13 -1.83
N LEU A 70 -10.59 -2.24 -2.75
CA LEU A 70 -9.18 -1.88 -2.92
C LEU A 70 -8.70 -1.05 -1.72
N GLN A 71 -9.48 -0.08 -1.26
CA GLN A 71 -9.15 0.70 -0.05
C GLN A 71 -8.88 -0.23 1.15
N GLN A 72 -9.72 -1.24 1.38
CA GLN A 72 -9.57 -2.22 2.46
C GLN A 72 -8.28 -3.06 2.33
N VAL A 73 -7.93 -3.47 1.10
CA VAL A 73 -6.67 -4.16 0.83
C VAL A 73 -5.47 -3.27 1.16
N ILE A 74 -5.48 -2.02 0.70
CA ILE A 74 -4.41 -1.06 0.96
C ILE A 74 -4.27 -0.77 2.46
N ALA A 75 -5.38 -0.56 3.16
CA ALA A 75 -5.42 -0.37 4.60
C ALA A 75 -4.85 -1.61 5.34
N SER A 76 -5.10 -2.82 4.82
CA SER A 76 -4.53 -4.05 5.39
C SER A 76 -3.01 -4.14 5.25
N VAL A 77 -2.45 -3.69 4.12
CA VAL A 77 -0.99 -3.55 3.96
C VAL A 77 -0.45 -2.55 4.99
N LEU A 78 -1.04 -1.36 5.08
CA LEU A 78 -0.59 -0.31 6.01
C LEU A 78 -0.72 -0.72 7.49
N ARG A 79 -1.75 -1.49 7.85
CA ARG A 79 -1.91 -2.09 9.18
C ARG A 79 -0.75 -3.02 9.50
N ASN A 80 -0.38 -3.90 8.57
CA ASN A 80 0.75 -4.80 8.78
C ASN A 80 2.07 -4.03 8.90
N LEU A 81 2.30 -3.06 8.01
CA LEU A 81 3.53 -2.25 8.03
C LEU A 81 3.69 -1.41 9.29
N SER A 82 2.60 -0.87 9.83
CA SER A 82 2.62 -0.06 11.05
C SER A 82 2.80 -0.88 12.33
N TRP A 83 2.40 -2.16 12.34
CA TRP A 83 2.57 -3.05 13.49
C TRP A 83 4.03 -3.42 13.73
N ARG A 84 4.57 -3.00 14.90
CA ARG A 84 5.97 -3.21 15.30
C ARG A 84 6.99 -2.68 14.27
N ALA A 85 6.66 -1.57 13.61
CA ALA A 85 7.55 -0.90 12.66
C ALA A 85 8.86 -0.42 13.34
N ASP A 86 10.00 -0.58 12.65
CA ASP A 86 11.26 0.04 13.04
C ASP A 86 11.22 1.58 12.86
N VAL A 87 12.28 2.26 13.32
CA VAL A 87 12.37 3.74 13.29
C VAL A 87 12.27 4.31 11.87
N ASN A 88 12.91 3.67 10.89
CA ASN A 88 12.90 4.12 9.50
C ASN A 88 11.53 3.89 8.86
N SER A 89 10.92 2.72 9.11
CA SER A 89 9.59 2.37 8.64
C SER A 89 8.53 3.34 9.19
N LYS A 90 8.59 3.68 10.49
CA LYS A 90 7.73 4.72 11.09
C LYS A 90 7.92 6.08 10.42
N LYS A 91 9.17 6.47 10.16
CA LYS A 91 9.49 7.73 9.48
C LYS A 91 8.91 7.75 8.07
N THR A 92 9.09 6.69 7.28
CA THR A 92 8.52 6.63 5.93
C THR A 92 7.00 6.69 5.94
N LEU A 93 6.32 5.90 6.77
CA LEU A 93 4.85 5.91 6.89
C LEU A 93 4.31 7.33 7.16
N ARG A 94 4.97 8.06 8.06
CA ARG A 94 4.64 9.46 8.33
C ARG A 94 4.92 10.38 7.14
N GLU A 95 6.08 10.24 6.49
CA GLU A 95 6.49 11.07 5.35
C GLU A 95 5.55 10.91 4.14
N VAL A 96 5.04 9.70 3.89
CA VAL A 96 4.07 9.47 2.80
C VAL A 96 2.64 9.88 3.16
N GLY A 97 2.40 10.38 4.38
CA GLY A 97 1.11 10.91 4.80
C GLY A 97 0.05 9.84 5.10
N SER A 98 0.45 8.61 5.44
CA SER A 98 -0.49 7.49 5.59
C SER A 98 -1.56 7.74 6.65
N VAL A 99 -1.23 8.45 7.74
CA VAL A 99 -2.18 8.76 8.82
C VAL A 99 -3.30 9.66 8.34
N LYS A 100 -2.96 10.75 7.64
CA LYS A 100 -3.95 11.69 7.11
C LYS A 100 -4.85 11.00 6.08
N ALA A 101 -4.25 10.26 5.15
CA ALA A 101 -5.00 9.57 4.10
C ALA A 101 -5.94 8.48 4.65
N LEU A 102 -5.50 7.69 5.64
CA LEU A 102 -6.38 6.71 6.30
C LEU A 102 -7.54 7.37 7.05
N MET A 103 -7.30 8.51 7.68
CA MET A 103 -8.36 9.25 8.38
C MET A 103 -9.37 9.84 7.40
N GLU A 104 -8.91 10.45 6.30
CA GLU A 104 -9.79 10.99 5.25
C GLU A 104 -10.64 9.87 4.63
N CYS A 105 -10.01 8.74 4.25
CA CYS A 105 -10.69 7.58 3.67
C CYS A 105 -11.75 6.96 4.61
N ALA A 106 -11.56 7.04 5.94
CA ALA A 106 -12.52 6.50 6.90
C ALA A 106 -13.71 7.44 7.21
N LEU A 107 -13.66 8.69 6.75
CA LEU A 107 -14.70 9.71 6.99
C LEU A 107 -15.57 9.98 5.76
N GLU A 108 -15.19 9.44 4.61
CA GLU A 108 -16.01 9.40 3.40
C GLU A 108 -17.11 8.34 3.53
#